data_AF-A0A931LHR5-F1
#
_entry.id   AF-A0A931LHR5-F1
#
_cell.length_a   1.000
_cell.length_b   1.000
_cell.length_c   1.000
_cell.angle_alpha   90.00
_cell.angle_beta   90.00
_cell.angle_gamma   90.00
#
_symmetry.space_group_name_H-M   'P 1'
#
loop_
_entity.id
_entity.type
_entity.pdbx_description
1 polymer ?
#
loop_
_entity_poly.entity_id
_entity_poly.type
_entity_poly.pdbx_seq_one_letter_code
_entity_poly.pdbx_strand_id
1 'polypeptide(L)'
;MPPFNVVVFSSTAPGDIVGLVRRIRREVPEARVSGVLYERRPGKPLGRRVRDLVKNLRQPDFRRYFAARIQGAMTQRLEAAGAAALAFVHAARPAQPAAEDLATACAALDCRVLVTEDCHGPEALEFVRSLGPDLGLVYGTRILKR
;
A
#
# COMPACT_ATOMS: atom_id res chain seq x y z
N MET A 1 -9.77 5.45 -27.98
CA MET A 1 -9.53 4.08 -27.46
C MET A 1 -10.13 4.01 -26.06
N PRO A 2 -10.80 2.91 -25.67
CA PRO A 2 -11.26 2.75 -24.30
C PRO A 2 -10.05 2.76 -23.33
N PRO A 3 -10.22 3.25 -22.09
CA PRO A 3 -9.16 3.24 -21.09
C PRO A 3 -8.82 1.80 -20.71
N PHE A 4 -7.52 1.52 -20.57
CA PHE A 4 -7.01 0.21 -20.16
C PHE A 4 -7.28 -0.02 -18.67
N ASN A 5 -8.16 -0.96 -18.34
CA ASN A 5 -8.68 -1.14 -16.99
C ASN A 5 -7.77 -2.03 -16.15
N VAL A 6 -7.29 -1.49 -15.04
CA VAL A 6 -6.40 -2.16 -14.10
C VAL A 6 -7.14 -2.42 -12.78
N VAL A 7 -7.04 -3.63 -12.25
CA VAL A 7 -7.44 -3.94 -10.88
C VAL A 7 -6.21 -4.19 -10.03
N VAL A 8 -6.15 -3.62 -8.82
CA VAL A 8 -5.02 -3.79 -7.90
C VAL A 8 -5.37 -4.79 -6.82
N PHE A 9 -4.52 -5.79 -6.63
CA PHE A 9 -4.58 -6.74 -5.53
C PHE A 9 -3.52 -6.34 -4.50
N SER A 10 -3.91 -6.03 -3.27
CA SER A 10 -2.93 -5.69 -2.23
C SER A 10 -3.35 -6.11 -0.82
N SER A 11 -2.35 -6.40 0.02
CA SER A 11 -2.48 -6.51 1.47
C SER A 11 -1.55 -5.51 2.20
N THR A 12 -1.04 -4.49 1.48
CA THR A 12 -0.13 -3.46 2.01
C THR A 12 -0.89 -2.34 2.74
N ALA A 13 -0.19 -1.38 3.33
CA ALA A 13 -0.87 -0.26 3.99
C ALA A 13 -1.75 0.52 2.98
N PRO A 14 -2.96 0.97 3.37
CA PRO A 14 -3.85 1.75 2.51
C PRO A 14 -3.18 2.95 1.83
N GLY A 15 -2.32 3.68 2.55
CA GLY A 15 -1.60 4.82 2.00
C GLY A 15 -0.68 4.46 0.82
N ASP A 16 -0.05 3.29 0.85
CA ASP A 16 0.79 2.81 -0.26
C ASP A 16 -0.05 2.49 -1.50
N ILE A 17 -1.26 1.94 -1.30
CA ILE A 17 -2.21 1.63 -2.37
C ILE A 17 -2.71 2.93 -3.00
N VAL A 18 -3.15 3.89 -2.20
CA VAL A 18 -3.61 5.20 -2.69
C VAL A 18 -2.49 5.92 -3.44
N GLY A 19 -1.26 5.87 -2.93
CA GLY A 19 -0.09 6.39 -3.61
C GLY A 19 0.14 5.75 -4.98
N LEU A 20 0.03 4.42 -5.07
CA LEU A 20 0.13 3.68 -6.33
C LEU A 20 -0.97 4.09 -7.32
N VAL A 21 -2.24 4.15 -6.89
CA VAL A 21 -3.36 4.53 -7.77
C VAL A 21 -3.16 5.95 -8.31
N ARG A 22 -2.80 6.91 -7.44
CA ARG A 22 -2.48 8.29 -7.86
C ARG A 22 -1.32 8.32 -8.85
N ARG A 23 -0.31 7.48 -8.65
CA ARG A 23 0.87 7.40 -9.52
C ARG A 23 0.51 6.85 -10.90
N ILE A 24 -0.25 5.75 -10.98
CA ILE A 24 -0.71 5.18 -12.25
C ILE A 24 -1.51 6.22 -13.02
N ARG A 25 -2.48 6.88 -12.38
CA ARG A 25 -3.30 7.92 -13.02
C ARG A 25 -2.49 9.10 -13.57
N ARG A 26 -1.37 9.45 -12.91
CA ARG A 26 -0.50 10.55 -13.33
C ARG A 26 0.50 10.16 -14.42
N GLU A 27 1.07 8.96 -14.32
CA GLU A 27 2.21 8.53 -15.15
C GLU A 27 1.79 7.67 -16.35
N VAL A 28 0.58 7.08 -16.33
CA VAL A 28 0.04 6.22 -17.40
C VAL A 28 -1.39 6.64 -17.70
N PRO A 29 -1.62 7.72 -18.47
CA PRO A 29 -2.94 8.28 -18.72
C PRO A 29 -3.87 7.34 -19.51
N GLU A 30 -3.32 6.36 -20.22
CA GLU A 30 -4.09 5.34 -20.93
C GLU A 30 -4.66 4.27 -19.97
N ALA A 31 -4.10 4.16 -18.77
CA ALA A 31 -4.51 3.19 -17.76
C ALA A 31 -5.45 3.82 -16.73
N ARG A 32 -6.55 3.13 -16.44
CA ARG A 32 -7.49 3.48 -15.37
C ARG A 32 -7.50 2.37 -14.34
N VAL A 33 -7.27 2.72 -13.07
CA VAL A 33 -7.53 1.77 -11.97
C VAL A 33 -9.03 1.73 -11.71
N SER A 34 -9.69 0.64 -12.10
CA SER A 34 -11.13 0.47 -11.95
C SER A 34 -11.51 -0.09 -10.57
N GLY A 35 -10.60 -0.81 -9.91
CA GLY A 35 -10.82 -1.28 -8.56
C GLY A 35 -9.58 -1.73 -7.80
N VAL A 36 -9.76 -1.87 -6.48
CA VAL A 36 -8.78 -2.42 -5.55
C VAL A 36 -9.43 -3.56 -4.77
N LEU A 37 -8.84 -4.76 -4.83
CA LEU A 37 -9.10 -5.85 -3.90
C LEU A 37 -8.09 -5.77 -2.76
N TYR A 38 -8.55 -5.41 -1.58
CA TYR A 38 -7.73 -5.27 -0.38
C TYR A 38 -7.96 -6.43 0.58
N GLU A 39 -6.90 -7.20 0.84
CA GLU A 39 -6.96 -8.30 1.80
C GLU A 39 -6.59 -7.81 3.22
N ARG A 40 -7.59 -7.71 4.10
CA ARG A 40 -7.41 -7.35 5.51
C ARG A 40 -7.07 -8.60 6.31
N ARG A 41 -5.78 -8.83 6.53
CA ARG A 41 -5.32 -9.92 7.41
C ARG A 41 -5.24 -9.49 8.88
N PRO A 42 -5.61 -10.37 9.83
CA PRO A 42 -5.34 -10.13 11.24
C PRO A 42 -3.83 -9.97 11.44
N GLY A 43 -3.44 -8.87 12.09
CA GLY A 43 -2.04 -8.59 12.35
C GLY A 43 -1.40 -9.72 13.14
N LYS A 44 -0.22 -10.20 12.71
CA LYS A 44 0.59 -11.11 13.54
C LYS A 44 0.75 -10.50 14.94
N PRO A 45 0.54 -11.26 16.02
CA PRO A 45 0.76 -10.76 17.37
C PRO A 45 2.19 -10.26 17.53
N LEU A 46 2.38 -9.16 18.25
CA LEU A 46 3.67 -8.48 18.43
C LEU A 46 4.79 -9.45 18.84
N GLY A 47 4.49 -10.40 19.73
CA GLY A 47 5.45 -11.43 20.15
C GLY A 47 5.93 -12.35 19.02
N ARG A 48 5.07 -12.71 18.05
CA ARG A 48 5.51 -13.45 16.86
C ARG A 48 6.31 -12.56 15.91
N ARG A 49 5.98 -11.27 15.79
CA ARG A 49 6.76 -10.33 14.96
C ARG A 49 8.18 -10.17 15.48
N VAL A 50 8.35 -9.97 16.78
CA VAL A 50 9.67 -9.85 17.42
C VAL A 50 10.46 -11.16 17.28
N ARG A 51 9.81 -12.31 17.50
CA ARG A 51 10.46 -13.63 17.33
C ARG A 51 10.93 -13.87 15.90
N ASP A 52 10.08 -13.60 14.91
CA ASP A 52 10.43 -13.72 13.49
C ASP A 52 11.57 -12.75 13.12
N LEU A 53 11.54 -11.53 13.66
CA LEU A 53 12.60 -10.54 13.45
C LEU A 53 13.94 -11.01 14.03
N VAL A 54 13.95 -11.46 15.28
CA VAL A 54 15.17 -11.98 15.95
C VAL A 54 15.70 -13.20 15.22
N LYS A 55 14.82 -14.11 14.78
CA LYS A 55 15.19 -15.28 13.98
C LYS A 55 15.84 -14.87 12.67
N ASN A 56 15.24 -13.92 11.95
CA ASN A 56 15.76 -13.47 10.65
C ASN A 56 17.04 -12.64 10.79
N LEU A 57 17.22 -11.87 11.88
CA LEU A 57 18.46 -11.16 12.18
C LEU A 57 19.67 -12.10 12.39
N ARG A 58 19.46 -13.40 12.56
CA ARG A 58 20.56 -14.38 12.56
C ARG A 58 21.08 -14.69 11.15
N GLN A 59 20.33 -14.36 10.09
CA GLN A 59 20.76 -14.55 8.72
C GLN A 59 21.53 -13.31 8.22
N PRO A 60 22.76 -13.48 7.70
CA PRO A 60 23.60 -12.36 7.27
C PRO A 60 22.96 -11.50 6.17
N ASP A 61 22.26 -12.12 5.21
CA ASP A 61 21.58 -11.39 4.12
C ASP A 61 20.43 -10.52 4.64
N PHE A 62 19.70 -11.01 5.64
CA PHE A 62 18.62 -10.25 6.26
C PHE A 62 19.14 -9.06 7.05
N ARG A 63 20.33 -9.15 7.67
CA ARG A 63 20.95 -8.01 8.37
C ARG A 63 21.22 -6.84 7.43
N ARG A 64 21.76 -7.11 6.23
CA ARG A 64 22.04 -6.07 5.23
C ARG A 64 20.76 -5.39 4.75
N TYR A 65 19.73 -6.18 4.44
CA TYR A 65 18.40 -5.65 4.11
C TYR A 65 17.82 -4.81 5.25
N PHE A 66 17.91 -5.30 6.48
CA PHE A 66 17.36 -4.63 7.65
C PHE A 66 18.10 -3.32 7.98
N ALA A 67 19.44 -3.31 7.86
CA ALA A 67 20.26 -2.11 8.03
C ALA A 67 19.90 -1.03 7.01
N ALA A 68 19.80 -1.40 5.72
CA ALA A 68 19.36 -0.46 4.67
C ALA A 68 17.95 0.08 4.94
N ARG A 69 17.04 -0.76 5.44
CA ARG A 69 15.67 -0.35 5.77
C ARG A 69 15.61 0.58 6.98
N ILE A 70 16.41 0.33 8.02
CA ILE A 70 16.52 1.23 9.18
C ILE A 70 17.14 2.56 8.77
N GLN A 71 18.20 2.52 7.97
CA GLN A 71 18.89 3.73 7.51
C GLN A 71 17.93 4.61 6.67
N GLY A 72 17.16 4.01 5.76
CA GLY A 72 16.14 4.71 5.00
C GLY A 72 14.99 5.27 5.86
N ALA A 73 14.58 4.54 6.91
CA ALA A 73 13.58 5.04 7.85
C ALA A 73 14.11 6.19 8.74
N MET A 74 15.40 6.16 9.09
CA MET A 74 16.07 7.23 9.83
C MET A 74 16.21 8.49 8.99
N THR A 75 16.60 8.39 7.72
CA THR A 75 16.68 9.55 6.82
C THR A 75 15.30 10.19 6.62
N GLN A 76 14.25 9.39 6.40
CA GLN A 76 12.88 9.91 6.31
C GLN A 76 12.40 10.60 7.60
N ARG A 77 12.79 10.08 8.78
CA ARG A 77 12.47 10.73 10.07
C ARG A 77 13.24 12.02 10.28
N LEU A 78 14.50 12.07 9.86
CA LEU A 78 15.32 13.28 9.88
C LEU A 78 14.75 14.35 8.94
N GLU A 79 14.33 13.96 7.74
CA GLU A 79 13.65 14.86 6.79
C GLU A 79 12.31 15.35 7.35
N ALA A 80 11.51 14.46 7.94
CA ALA A 80 10.25 14.85 8.58
C ALA A 80 10.46 15.78 9.79
N ALA A 81 11.51 15.55 10.58
CA ALA A 81 11.87 16.42 11.70
C ALA A 81 12.38 17.80 11.21
N GLY A 82 13.18 17.83 10.14
CA GLY A 82 13.62 19.06 9.48
C GLY A 82 12.45 19.84 8.90
N ALA A 83 11.52 19.16 8.21
CA ALA A 83 10.30 19.76 7.70
C ALA A 83 9.40 20.29 8.82
N ALA A 84 9.28 19.58 9.94
CA ALA A 84 8.53 20.04 11.11
C ALA A 84 9.19 21.27 11.77
N ALA A 85 10.52 21.31 11.86
CA ALA A 85 11.25 22.46 12.37
C ALA A 85 11.10 23.68 11.45
N LEU A 86 11.20 23.49 10.13
CA LEU A 86 10.93 24.53 9.12
C LEU A 86 9.49 25.03 9.21
N ALA A 87 8.53 24.13 9.34
CA ALA A 87 7.10 24.44 9.48
C ALA A 87 6.82 25.21 10.79
N PHE A 88 7.48 24.85 11.89
CA PHE A 88 7.42 25.58 13.15
C PHE A 88 7.97 27.01 13.03
N VAL A 89 9.11 27.19 12.36
CA VAL A 89 9.70 28.52 12.10
C VAL A 89 8.80 29.36 11.18
N HIS A 90 8.11 28.74 10.23
CA HIS A 90 7.23 29.42 9.27
C HIS A 90 5.76 29.49 9.73
N ALA A 91 5.43 29.07 10.96
CA ALA A 91 4.07 28.91 11.45
C ALA A 91 3.13 28.12 10.50
N ALA A 92 3.71 27.29 9.63
CA ALA A 92 2.97 26.38 8.77
C ALA A 92 2.65 25.11 9.57
N ARG A 93 1.39 24.66 9.54
CA ARG A 93 1.05 23.37 10.13
C ARG A 93 1.58 22.26 9.23
N PRO A 94 2.44 21.34 9.70
CA PRO A 94 2.83 20.20 8.89
C PRO A 94 1.56 19.41 8.57
N ALA A 95 1.27 19.23 7.28
CA ALA A 95 0.18 18.40 6.82
C ALA A 95 0.50 16.95 7.18
N GLN A 96 0.03 16.50 8.34
CA GLN A 96 -0.06 15.08 8.57
C GLN A 96 -1.14 14.59 7.61
N PRO A 97 -0.82 13.71 6.63
CA PRO A 97 -1.88 13.05 5.90
C PRO A 97 -2.67 12.29 6.96
N ALA A 98 -3.92 12.72 7.19
CA ALA A 98 -4.85 11.89 7.93
C ALA A 98 -4.83 10.51 7.26
N ALA A 99 -4.87 9.45 8.07
CA ALA A 99 -5.06 8.11 7.54
C ALA A 99 -6.42 8.07 6.84
N GLU A 100 -6.45 8.45 5.58
CA GLU A 100 -7.64 8.50 4.76
C GLU A 100 -8.09 7.05 4.60
N ASP A 101 -9.36 6.79 4.94
CA ASP A 101 -9.93 5.48 4.76
C ASP A 101 -9.80 5.06 3.29
N LEU A 102 -9.38 3.83 3.05
CA LEU A 102 -9.08 3.33 1.70
C LEU A 102 -10.29 3.48 0.78
N ALA A 103 -11.48 3.23 1.30
CA ALA A 103 -12.73 3.37 0.56
C ALA A 103 -12.97 4.81 0.13
N THR A 104 -12.80 5.78 1.03
CA THR A 104 -12.95 7.21 0.74
C THR A 104 -11.94 7.69 -0.30
N ALA A 105 -10.68 7.32 -0.14
CA ALA A 105 -9.62 7.69 -1.07
C ALA A 105 -9.84 7.08 -2.47
N CYS A 106 -10.29 5.83 -2.55
CA CYS A 106 -10.60 5.18 -3.82
C CYS A 106 -11.86 5.77 -4.48
N ALA A 107 -12.89 6.13 -3.72
CA ALA A 107 -14.08 6.80 -4.25
C ALA A 107 -13.71 8.16 -4.88
N ALA A 108 -12.85 8.95 -4.24
CA ALA A 108 -12.35 10.21 -4.79
C ALA A 108 -11.53 10.04 -6.09
N LEU A 109 -11.05 8.82 -6.36
CA LEU A 109 -10.28 8.46 -7.54
C LEU A 109 -11.10 7.70 -8.59
N ASP A 110 -12.43 7.61 -8.44
CA ASP A 110 -13.35 6.87 -9.31
C ASP A 110 -12.97 5.37 -9.46
N CYS A 111 -12.59 4.79 -8.31
CA CYS A 111 -12.11 3.43 -8.15
C CYS A 111 -12.96 2.70 -7.08
N ARG A 112 -13.42 1.48 -7.38
CA ARG A 112 -14.16 0.65 -6.41
C ARG A 112 -13.20 -0.07 -5.47
N VAL A 113 -13.62 -0.36 -4.24
CA VAL A 113 -12.83 -1.11 -3.25
C VAL A 113 -13.66 -2.29 -2.74
N LEU A 114 -13.04 -3.46 -2.67
CA LEU A 114 -13.52 -4.58 -1.87
C LEU A 114 -12.47 -4.88 -0.80
N VAL A 115 -12.88 -4.84 0.46
CA VAL A 115 -12.06 -5.29 1.59
C VAL A 115 -12.54 -6.68 1.98
N THR A 116 -11.65 -7.66 1.94
CA THR A 116 -11.97 -9.05 2.27
C THR A 116 -10.90 -9.67 3.17
N GLU A 117 -11.25 -10.72 3.91
CA GLU A 117 -10.27 -11.55 4.63
C GLU A 117 -9.71 -12.68 3.75
N ASP A 118 -10.37 -12.98 2.63
CA ASP A 118 -10.00 -14.02 1.68
C ASP A 118 -10.08 -13.49 0.24
N CYS A 119 -8.91 -13.20 -0.35
CA CYS A 119 -8.81 -12.73 -1.73
C CYS A 119 -9.04 -13.83 -2.77
N HIS A 120 -9.15 -15.10 -2.36
CA HIS A 120 -9.44 -16.24 -3.22
C HIS A 120 -10.91 -16.67 -3.15
N GLY A 121 -11.73 -16.01 -2.32
CA GLY A 121 -13.15 -16.30 -2.16
C GLY A 121 -13.99 -15.94 -3.40
N PRO A 122 -15.21 -16.50 -3.51
CA PRO A 122 -16.12 -16.25 -4.64
C PRO A 122 -16.49 -14.76 -4.76
N GLU A 123 -16.68 -14.06 -3.64
CA GLU A 123 -16.98 -12.62 -3.60
C GLU A 123 -15.85 -11.78 -4.26
N ALA A 124 -14.60 -12.12 -3.97
CA ALA A 124 -13.44 -11.46 -4.59
C ALA A 124 -13.42 -11.66 -6.11
N LEU A 125 -13.73 -12.88 -6.56
CA LEU A 125 -13.80 -13.20 -7.97
C LEU A 125 -14.95 -12.47 -8.68
N GLU A 126 -16.14 -12.44 -8.08
CA GLU A 126 -17.31 -11.72 -8.61
C GLU A 126 -17.05 -10.21 -8.70
N PHE A 127 -16.45 -9.64 -7.65
CA PHE A 127 -16.02 -8.25 -7.65
C PHE A 127 -15.09 -7.95 -8.82
N VAL A 128 -14.01 -8.72 -8.98
CA VAL A 128 -13.04 -8.54 -10.06
C VAL A 128 -13.71 -8.68 -11.44
N ARG A 129 -14.56 -9.70 -11.62
CA ARG A 129 -15.30 -9.90 -12.88
C ARG A 129 -16.22 -8.72 -13.20
N SER A 130 -16.87 -8.13 -12.19
CA SER A 130 -17.74 -6.97 -12.36
C SER A 130 -17.01 -5.70 -12.83
N LEU A 131 -15.68 -5.66 -12.69
CA LEU A 131 -14.86 -4.52 -13.10
C LEU A 131 -14.38 -4.60 -14.55
N GLY A 132 -14.49 -5.77 -15.20
CA GLY A 132 -13.97 -6.00 -16.55
C GLY A 132 -12.51 -5.58 -16.76
N PRO A 133 -11.54 -6.03 -15.92
CA PRO A 133 -10.16 -5.58 -16.01
C PRO A 133 -9.44 -6.19 -17.21
N ASP A 134 -8.59 -5.38 -17.86
CA ASP A 134 -7.62 -5.82 -18.86
C ASP A 134 -6.34 -6.34 -18.20
N LEU A 135 -6.03 -5.88 -16.98
CA LEU A 135 -4.85 -6.26 -16.21
C LEU A 135 -5.11 -6.37 -14.71
N GLY A 136 -4.57 -7.43 -14.11
CA GLY A 136 -4.43 -7.58 -12.67
C GLY A 136 -3.04 -7.20 -12.16
N LEU A 137 -2.94 -6.17 -11.32
CA LEU A 137 -1.68 -5.75 -10.69
C LEU A 137 -1.60 -6.27 -9.26
N VAL A 138 -0.70 -7.21 -9.01
CA VAL A 138 -0.39 -7.65 -7.64
C VAL A 138 0.64 -6.71 -7.04
N TYR A 139 0.24 -5.98 -6.00
CA TYR A 139 1.10 -5.03 -5.32
C TYR A 139 1.42 -5.49 -3.90
N GLY A 140 2.72 -5.69 -3.65
CA GLY A 140 3.22 -6.31 -2.43
C GLY A 140 3.61 -7.78 -2.62
N THR A 141 4.31 -8.34 -1.64
CA THR A 141 5.07 -9.59 -1.82
C THR A 141 4.30 -10.87 -1.49
N ARG A 142 3.01 -10.80 -1.12
CA ARG A 142 2.38 -11.89 -0.37
C ARG A 142 1.04 -12.42 -0.86
N ILE A 143 0.48 -11.86 -1.94
CA ILE A 143 -0.76 -12.38 -2.53
C ILE A 143 -0.49 -13.64 -3.40
N LEU A 144 0.74 -13.83 -3.88
CA LEU A 144 1.11 -14.98 -4.72
C LEU A 144 1.52 -16.24 -3.94
N LYS A 145 1.25 -16.31 -2.64
CA LYS A 145 1.62 -17.49 -1.86
C LYS A 145 0.51 -18.55 -1.96
N ARG A 146 0.78 -19.57 -2.79
CA ARG A 146 0.04 -20.85 -2.79
C ARG A 146 0.11 -21.52 -1.43
#